data_AF-A0AAJ1U7E2-F1
#
_entry.id   AF-A0AAJ1U7E2-F1
#
_cell.length_a   1.000
_cell.length_b   1.000
_cell.length_c   1.000
_cell.angle_alpha   90.00
_cell.angle_beta   90.00
_cell.angle_gamma   90.00
#
_symmetry.space_group_name_H-M   'P 1'
#
loop_
_entity.id
_entity.type
_entity.pdbx_description
1 polymer ?
#
loop_
_entity_poly.entity_id
_entity_poly.type
_entity_poly.pdbx_seq_one_letter_code
_entity_poly.pdbx_strand_id
1 'polypeptide(L)'
;MSEFRSFPDHAGPGHEAALKKASRLAELEATGLMDSLPEEAYDRAVRLARKIVGSSVGILSLVDGERQFFKAHEGLDDEMVEAGGTPLSHSFCQYVVSEGVPLAVSDAREHPLLKDNGAVEDLGVVAYLGVPVRGPSGEVLGSFCAIEDSPQDWTEDQLHALHDLAQMIEAAIQLTQAVEERQLIVDELNHRVKNLFTVVSGMIRISRREAEDATHLAEILQNRVQALSRAHQLIAPAMRGAQDGEGAQVDLAELVDVLVEPYKSGQSLTVDGPAQEIGAKAATSLALALHEMATNSSKYGAMGVDDGKLHIFWTVNDAALILDWHEEGRVEQAKGAPSGFGSRLLQISIEGQLGGTMESTFESDGMRRRFTLPLVGLED
;
A
#
# COMPACT_ATOMS: atom_id res chain seq x y z
N MET A 1 28.76 -27.99 -20.40
CA MET A 1 27.47 -28.67 -20.15
C MET A 1 26.42 -27.71 -20.65
N SER A 2 25.51 -28.15 -21.51
CA SER A 2 24.47 -27.28 -22.08
C SER A 2 23.72 -26.54 -20.97
N GLU A 3 23.53 -25.23 -21.15
CA GLU A 3 22.92 -24.35 -20.13
C GLU A 3 21.40 -24.42 -20.07
N PHE A 4 20.72 -24.89 -21.13
CA PHE A 4 19.30 -25.23 -21.07
C PHE A 4 19.12 -26.69 -20.65
N ARG A 5 18.01 -26.98 -19.95
CA ARG A 5 17.61 -28.36 -19.67
C ARG A 5 16.72 -28.87 -20.79
N SER A 6 16.83 -30.16 -21.09
CA SER A 6 15.79 -30.84 -21.85
C SER A 6 14.52 -30.90 -21.00
N PHE A 7 13.36 -30.96 -21.65
CA PHE A 7 12.10 -31.19 -20.95
C PHE A 7 12.16 -32.49 -20.14
N PRO A 8 11.46 -32.58 -19.00
CA PRO A 8 11.34 -33.83 -18.28
C PRO A 8 10.52 -34.84 -19.09
N ASP A 9 10.80 -36.14 -18.96
CA ASP A 9 10.06 -37.20 -19.66
C ASP A 9 8.57 -37.28 -19.25
N HIS A 10 8.24 -36.75 -18.08
CA HIS A 10 6.89 -36.70 -17.53
C HIS A 10 6.73 -35.45 -16.65
N ALA A 11 5.50 -34.93 -16.56
CA ALA A 11 5.19 -33.85 -15.64
C ALA A 11 5.46 -34.31 -14.19
N GLY A 12 6.24 -33.53 -13.44
CA GLY A 12 6.54 -33.83 -12.05
C GLY A 12 5.27 -33.82 -11.18
N PRO A 13 5.24 -34.54 -10.05
CA PRO A 13 4.09 -34.58 -9.15
C PRO A 13 3.73 -33.21 -8.54
N GLY A 14 4.65 -32.24 -8.58
CA GLY A 14 4.43 -30.86 -8.14
C GLY A 14 4.02 -29.89 -9.25
N HIS A 15 3.85 -30.34 -10.49
CA HIS A 15 3.62 -29.47 -11.65
C HIS A 15 2.37 -28.61 -11.49
N GLU A 16 1.19 -29.21 -11.26
CA GLU A 16 -0.05 -28.47 -11.03
C GLU A 16 0.02 -27.58 -9.79
N ALA A 17 0.66 -28.06 -8.72
CA ALA A 17 0.79 -27.30 -7.48
C ALA A 17 1.68 -26.05 -7.67
N ALA A 18 2.73 -26.14 -8.50
CA ALA A 18 3.57 -25.01 -8.85
C ALA A 18 2.80 -23.97 -9.69
N LEU A 19 2.01 -24.41 -10.66
CA LEU A 19 1.15 -23.52 -11.45
C LEU A 19 0.08 -22.84 -10.59
N LYS A 20 -0.50 -23.53 -9.61
CA LYS A 20 -1.55 -23.00 -8.74
C LYS A 20 -1.04 -22.40 -7.43
N LYS A 21 0.26 -22.14 -7.32
CA LYS A 21 0.87 -21.57 -6.12
C LYS A 21 0.30 -20.18 -5.84
N ALA A 22 -0.32 -20.01 -4.67
CA ALA A 22 -1.06 -18.79 -4.33
C ALA A 22 -0.20 -17.51 -4.38
N SER A 23 1.05 -17.54 -3.90
CA SER A 23 1.94 -16.36 -3.96
C SER A 23 2.23 -15.91 -5.39
N ARG A 24 2.48 -16.87 -6.28
CA ARG A 24 2.74 -16.62 -7.71
C ARG A 24 1.52 -16.03 -8.41
N LEU A 25 0.33 -16.56 -8.14
CA LEU A 25 -0.91 -16.07 -8.75
C LEU A 25 -1.27 -14.67 -8.26
N ALA A 26 -1.11 -14.41 -6.96
CA ALA A 26 -1.30 -13.08 -6.39
C ALA A 26 -0.34 -12.05 -7.01
N GLU A 27 0.93 -12.44 -7.23
CA GLU A 27 1.89 -11.56 -7.90
C GLU A 27 1.55 -11.34 -9.37
N LEU A 28 1.15 -12.39 -10.11
CA LEU A 28 0.71 -12.26 -11.50
C LEU A 28 -0.49 -11.31 -11.61
N GLU A 29 -1.47 -11.44 -10.72
CA GLU A 29 -2.64 -10.55 -10.65
C GLU A 29 -2.20 -9.10 -10.35
N ALA A 30 -1.31 -8.91 -9.38
CA ALA A 30 -0.77 -7.59 -9.01
C ALA A 30 -0.04 -6.90 -10.18
N THR A 31 0.55 -7.66 -11.10
CA THR A 31 1.17 -7.06 -12.30
C THR A 31 0.17 -6.40 -13.25
N GLY A 32 -1.11 -6.78 -13.20
CA GLY A 32 -2.13 -6.30 -14.13
C GLY A 32 -1.92 -6.69 -15.60
N LEU A 33 -0.97 -7.59 -15.89
CA LEU A 33 -0.60 -7.94 -17.26
C LEU A 33 -1.53 -8.97 -17.91
N MET A 34 -2.25 -9.78 -17.12
CA MET A 34 -3.24 -10.72 -17.64
C MET A 34 -4.40 -9.98 -18.33
N ASP A 35 -4.81 -10.45 -19.52
CA ASP A 35 -5.92 -9.88 -20.32
C ASP A 35 -5.80 -8.37 -20.65
N SER A 36 -4.60 -7.83 -20.52
CA SER A 36 -4.33 -6.41 -20.76
C SER A 36 -4.05 -6.14 -22.24
N LEU A 37 -4.17 -4.86 -22.63
CA LEU A 37 -3.90 -4.43 -24.00
C LEU A 37 -2.42 -4.64 -24.39
N PRO A 38 -2.11 -4.73 -25.69
CA PRO A 38 -0.73 -4.80 -26.17
C PRO A 38 0.10 -3.58 -25.73
N GLU A 39 1.37 -3.82 -25.43
CA GLU A 39 2.31 -2.78 -25.02
C GLU A 39 3.61 -2.89 -25.83
N GLU A 40 4.01 -1.79 -26.47
CA GLU A 40 5.16 -1.75 -27.39
C GLU A 40 6.48 -2.18 -26.74
N ALA A 41 6.63 -2.07 -25.42
CA ALA A 41 7.81 -2.57 -24.72
C ALA A 41 7.98 -4.09 -24.88
N TYR A 42 6.90 -4.85 -24.72
CA TYR A 42 6.90 -6.31 -24.84
C TYR A 42 6.86 -6.76 -26.30
N ASP A 43 6.07 -6.09 -27.15
CA ASP A 43 6.01 -6.37 -28.60
C ASP A 43 7.39 -6.20 -29.25
N ARG A 44 8.13 -5.18 -28.85
CA ARG A 44 9.51 -4.97 -29.30
C ARG A 44 10.44 -6.09 -28.88
N ALA A 45 10.32 -6.59 -27.65
CA ALA A 45 11.16 -7.68 -27.17
C ALA A 45 10.92 -8.95 -27.99
N VAL A 46 9.66 -9.30 -28.24
CA VAL A 46 9.28 -10.43 -29.11
C VAL A 46 9.84 -10.28 -30.53
N ARG A 47 9.70 -9.08 -31.11
CA ARG A 47 10.24 -8.78 -32.45
C ARG A 47 11.75 -8.92 -32.54
N LEU A 48 12.46 -8.51 -31.49
CA LEU A 48 13.90 -8.68 -31.39
C LEU A 48 14.27 -10.16 -31.19
N ALA A 49 13.52 -10.91 -30.39
CA ALA A 49 13.75 -12.34 -30.21
C ALA A 49 13.65 -13.09 -31.53
N ARG A 50 12.57 -12.92 -32.30
CA ARG A 50 12.45 -13.55 -33.64
C ARG A 50 13.64 -13.23 -34.53
N LYS A 51 14.07 -11.96 -34.54
CA LYS A 51 15.16 -11.52 -35.41
C LYS A 51 16.54 -12.04 -34.98
N ILE A 52 16.81 -12.11 -33.68
CA ILE A 52 18.13 -12.51 -33.14
C ILE A 52 18.23 -14.03 -33.07
N VAL A 53 17.20 -14.69 -32.55
CA VAL A 53 17.11 -16.15 -32.48
C VAL A 53 16.91 -16.74 -33.88
N GLY A 54 16.30 -15.99 -34.80
CA GLY A 54 15.99 -16.44 -36.16
C GLY A 54 14.73 -17.30 -36.22
N SER A 55 13.81 -17.13 -35.27
CA SER A 55 12.64 -18.00 -35.14
C SER A 55 11.43 -17.57 -35.97
N SER A 56 10.62 -18.53 -36.40
CA SER A 56 9.35 -18.27 -37.11
C SER A 56 8.33 -17.61 -36.18
N VAL A 57 8.27 -17.97 -34.90
CA VAL A 57 7.35 -17.36 -33.93
C VAL A 57 8.09 -17.01 -32.65
N GLY A 58 7.70 -15.90 -32.03
CA GLY A 58 8.12 -15.50 -30.69
C GLY A 58 6.93 -15.09 -29.85
N ILE A 59 6.92 -15.43 -28.56
CA ILE A 59 5.80 -15.19 -27.65
C ILE A 59 6.33 -14.82 -26.26
N LEU A 60 5.83 -13.73 -25.69
CA LEU A 60 5.79 -13.50 -24.26
C LEU A 60 4.45 -13.98 -23.74
N SER A 61 4.46 -15.00 -22.88
CA SER A 61 3.24 -15.57 -22.32
C SER A 61 3.24 -15.55 -20.81
N LEU A 62 2.04 -15.42 -20.23
CA LEU A 62 1.76 -15.48 -18.80
C LEU A 62 0.84 -16.67 -18.52
N VAL A 63 0.95 -17.27 -17.33
CA VAL A 63 0.20 -18.50 -17.00
C VAL A 63 -0.46 -18.34 -15.64
N ASP A 64 -1.80 -18.40 -15.58
CA ASP A 64 -2.62 -18.17 -14.36
C ASP A 64 -3.09 -19.46 -13.66
N GLY A 65 -2.60 -20.62 -14.09
CA GLY A 65 -2.94 -21.92 -13.51
C GLY A 65 -4.18 -22.59 -14.13
N GLU A 66 -4.89 -21.89 -15.02
CA GLU A 66 -5.97 -22.45 -15.83
C GLU A 66 -5.68 -22.37 -17.33
N ARG A 67 -4.98 -21.31 -17.76
CA ARG A 67 -4.64 -21.05 -19.16
C ARG A 67 -3.32 -20.32 -19.30
N GLN A 68 -2.86 -20.26 -20.55
CA GLN A 68 -1.78 -19.41 -21.01
C GLN A 68 -2.38 -18.20 -21.73
N PHE A 69 -1.92 -17.00 -21.38
CA PHE A 69 -2.26 -15.75 -22.05
C PHE A 69 -1.05 -15.23 -22.83
N PHE A 70 -1.26 -14.76 -24.06
CA PHE A 70 -0.20 -14.20 -24.90
C PHE A 70 -0.12 -12.68 -24.70
N LYS A 71 0.76 -12.25 -23.80
CA LYS A 71 0.94 -10.82 -23.50
C LYS A 71 1.57 -10.05 -24.67
N ALA A 72 2.45 -10.70 -25.43
CA ALA A 72 2.97 -10.20 -26.69
C ALA A 72 3.35 -11.38 -27.58
N HIS A 73 3.20 -11.24 -28.90
CA HIS A 73 3.54 -12.29 -29.85
C HIS A 73 3.86 -11.73 -31.23
N GLU A 74 4.58 -12.49 -32.03
CA GLU A 74 4.78 -12.19 -33.45
C GLU A 74 5.00 -13.48 -34.23
N GLY A 75 4.45 -13.56 -35.44
CA GLY A 75 4.53 -14.75 -36.29
C GLY A 75 3.38 -15.75 -36.12
N LEU A 76 2.45 -15.52 -35.19
CA LEU A 76 1.22 -16.29 -35.07
C LEU A 76 0.24 -16.01 -36.23
N ASP A 77 -0.62 -16.99 -36.52
CA ASP A 77 -1.73 -16.82 -37.46
C ASP A 77 -2.90 -16.02 -36.86
N ASP A 78 -3.80 -15.52 -37.71
CA ASP A 78 -4.89 -14.63 -37.31
C ASP A 78 -5.84 -15.27 -36.26
N GLU A 79 -6.04 -16.60 -36.31
CA GLU A 79 -6.92 -17.31 -35.37
C GLU A 79 -6.31 -17.36 -33.97
N MET A 80 -5.01 -17.65 -33.86
CA MET A 80 -4.29 -17.62 -32.59
C MET A 80 -4.16 -16.21 -32.01
N VAL A 81 -4.01 -15.20 -32.87
CA VAL A 81 -3.99 -13.79 -32.45
C VAL A 81 -5.35 -13.40 -31.85
N GLU A 82 -6.46 -13.78 -32.47
CA GLU A 82 -7.80 -13.48 -31.96
C GLU A 82 -8.10 -14.24 -30.65
N ALA A 83 -7.61 -15.48 -30.51
CA ALA A 83 -7.75 -16.25 -29.29
C ALA A 83 -6.99 -15.65 -28.09
N GLY A 84 -5.85 -14.99 -28.34
CA GLY A 84 -5.06 -14.29 -27.33
C GLY A 84 -4.42 -15.20 -26.26
N GLY A 85 -4.46 -16.51 -26.44
CA GLY A 85 -3.96 -17.49 -25.47
C GLY A 85 -4.42 -18.91 -25.77
N THR A 86 -4.05 -19.85 -24.91
CA THR A 86 -4.40 -21.27 -25.04
C THR A 86 -4.76 -21.91 -23.70
N PRO A 87 -5.57 -22.98 -23.67
CA PRO A 87 -5.69 -23.84 -22.50
C PRO A 87 -4.33 -24.47 -22.16
N LEU A 88 -4.12 -24.86 -20.89
CA LEU A 88 -2.87 -25.52 -20.47
C LEU A 88 -2.56 -26.81 -21.25
N SER A 89 -3.57 -27.51 -21.78
CA SER A 89 -3.35 -28.69 -22.64
C SER A 89 -2.58 -28.39 -23.94
N HIS A 90 -2.48 -27.11 -24.32
CA HIS A 90 -1.77 -26.60 -25.50
C HIS A 90 -0.60 -25.68 -25.11
N SER A 91 -0.10 -25.77 -23.88
CA SER A 91 0.96 -24.91 -23.38
C SER A 91 2.24 -25.68 -23.13
N PHE A 92 3.32 -25.34 -23.82
CA PHE A 92 4.67 -25.78 -23.42
C PHE A 92 5.23 -24.87 -22.32
N CYS A 93 4.82 -23.60 -22.31
CA CYS A 93 5.28 -22.58 -21.38
C CYS A 93 4.95 -22.91 -19.92
N GLN A 94 3.87 -23.65 -19.67
CA GLN A 94 3.54 -24.13 -18.31
C GLN A 94 4.69 -24.93 -17.68
N TYR A 95 5.48 -25.66 -18.47
CA TYR A 95 6.60 -26.45 -17.96
C TYR A 95 7.75 -25.54 -17.53
N VAL A 96 8.06 -24.51 -18.32
CA VAL A 96 9.05 -23.47 -17.94
C VAL A 96 8.62 -22.78 -16.65
N VAL A 97 7.33 -22.46 -16.51
CA VAL A 97 6.77 -21.85 -15.30
C VAL A 97 6.92 -22.78 -14.09
N SER A 98 6.58 -24.07 -14.24
CA SER A 98 6.63 -25.03 -13.13
C SER A 98 8.04 -25.43 -12.71
N GLU A 99 8.97 -25.54 -13.67
CA GLU A 99 10.36 -25.96 -13.43
C GLU A 99 11.24 -24.77 -13.06
N GLY A 100 10.88 -23.56 -13.51
CA GLY A 100 11.58 -22.31 -13.24
C GLY A 100 12.98 -22.22 -13.86
N VAL A 101 13.22 -22.97 -14.94
CA VAL A 101 14.50 -23.02 -15.67
C VAL A 101 14.25 -22.97 -17.18
N PRO A 102 15.24 -22.57 -17.99
CA PRO A 102 15.14 -22.66 -19.44
C PRO A 102 14.95 -24.10 -19.93
N LEU A 103 14.00 -24.30 -20.84
CA LEU A 103 13.69 -25.59 -21.45
C LEU A 103 13.75 -25.49 -22.98
N ALA A 104 14.29 -26.54 -23.61
CA ALA A 104 14.32 -26.65 -25.07
C ALA A 104 14.00 -28.08 -25.54
N VAL A 105 13.36 -28.16 -26.70
CA VAL A 105 13.12 -29.42 -27.44
C VAL A 105 13.29 -29.16 -28.94
N SER A 106 14.04 -30.04 -29.60
CA SER A 106 14.26 -29.96 -31.05
C SER A 106 13.10 -30.51 -31.87
N ASP A 107 12.43 -31.57 -31.39
CA ASP A 107 11.24 -32.15 -32.00
C ASP A 107 10.29 -32.71 -30.93
N ALA A 108 9.19 -32.00 -30.69
CA ALA A 108 8.19 -32.33 -29.68
C ALA A 108 7.39 -33.58 -30.03
N ARG A 109 7.28 -33.95 -31.31
CA ARG A 109 6.53 -35.13 -31.78
C ARG A 109 7.16 -36.44 -31.32
N GLU A 110 8.46 -36.42 -31.06
CA GLU A 110 9.22 -37.56 -30.55
C GLU A 110 9.37 -37.53 -29.02
N HIS A 111 9.01 -36.41 -28.38
CA HIS A 111 9.27 -36.19 -26.97
C HIS A 111 8.20 -36.86 -26.07
N PRO A 112 8.58 -37.68 -25.07
CA PRO A 112 7.63 -38.46 -24.25
C PRO A 112 6.53 -37.63 -23.58
N LEU A 113 6.86 -36.42 -23.10
CA LEU A 113 5.92 -35.51 -22.43
C LEU A 113 5.11 -34.64 -23.40
N LEU A 114 5.67 -34.28 -24.57
CA LEU A 114 5.12 -33.20 -25.40
C LEU A 114 4.36 -33.71 -26.62
N LYS A 115 4.64 -34.93 -27.08
CA LYS A 115 4.02 -35.50 -28.29
C LYS A 115 2.48 -35.53 -28.26
N ASP A 116 1.89 -35.66 -27.06
CA ASP A 116 0.45 -35.73 -26.84
C ASP A 116 -0.13 -34.36 -26.41
N ASN A 117 0.67 -33.30 -26.41
CA ASN A 117 0.23 -31.94 -26.12
C ASN A 117 -0.51 -31.36 -27.35
N GLY A 118 -1.65 -30.73 -27.14
CA GLY A 118 -2.50 -30.24 -28.23
C GLY A 118 -1.80 -29.22 -29.14
N ALA A 119 -0.78 -28.50 -28.64
CA ALA A 119 0.00 -27.59 -29.46
C ALA A 119 0.74 -28.27 -30.63
N VAL A 120 1.06 -29.56 -30.50
CA VAL A 120 1.75 -30.31 -31.55
C VAL A 120 0.81 -30.61 -32.72
N GLU A 121 -0.39 -31.13 -32.43
CA GLU A 121 -1.35 -31.54 -33.46
C GLU A 121 -2.17 -30.35 -33.99
N ASP A 122 -2.68 -29.51 -33.10
CA ASP A 122 -3.65 -28.46 -33.45
C ASP A 122 -2.98 -27.16 -33.87
N LEU A 123 -1.78 -26.85 -33.33
CA LEU A 123 -1.05 -25.61 -33.58
C LEU A 123 0.25 -25.82 -34.37
N GLY A 124 0.60 -27.07 -34.71
CA GLY A 124 1.77 -27.40 -35.52
C GLY A 124 3.13 -27.12 -34.86
N VAL A 125 3.18 -27.00 -33.53
CA VAL A 125 4.43 -26.69 -32.81
C VAL A 125 5.34 -27.92 -32.76
N VAL A 126 6.52 -27.82 -33.39
CA VAL A 126 7.51 -28.90 -33.47
C VAL A 126 8.73 -28.63 -32.61
N ALA A 127 9.34 -27.46 -32.69
CA ALA A 127 10.49 -27.12 -31.83
C ALA A 127 10.14 -25.97 -30.91
N TYR A 128 10.77 -25.96 -29.73
CA TYR A 128 10.52 -24.93 -28.71
C TYR A 128 11.79 -24.62 -27.93
N LEU A 129 12.01 -23.33 -27.68
CA LEU A 129 12.99 -22.80 -26.74
C LEU A 129 12.30 -21.75 -25.86
N GLY A 130 12.31 -21.94 -24.54
CA GLY A 130 11.66 -21.03 -23.60
C GLY A 130 12.51 -20.74 -22.39
N VAL A 131 12.47 -19.49 -21.95
CA VAL A 131 13.10 -19.02 -20.71
C VAL A 131 12.02 -18.48 -19.75
N PRO A 132 12.24 -18.58 -18.42
CA PRO A 132 11.29 -18.05 -17.45
C PRO A 132 11.25 -16.52 -17.51
N VAL A 133 10.08 -15.94 -17.21
CA VAL A 133 9.90 -14.51 -16.93
C VAL A 133 9.42 -14.37 -15.50
N ARG A 134 10.21 -13.68 -14.69
CA ARG A 134 9.99 -13.52 -13.25
C ARG A 134 9.38 -12.18 -12.89
N GLY A 135 8.56 -12.21 -11.85
CA GLY A 135 8.06 -11.00 -11.20
C GLY A 135 9.05 -10.43 -10.19
N PRO A 136 8.74 -9.27 -9.59
CA PRO A 136 9.55 -8.63 -8.54
C PRO A 136 9.96 -9.53 -7.36
N SER A 137 9.12 -10.47 -6.94
CA SER A 137 9.41 -11.37 -5.82
C SER A 137 10.25 -12.60 -6.23
N GLY A 138 10.50 -12.77 -7.54
CA GLY A 138 11.26 -13.86 -8.12
C GLY A 138 10.42 -15.07 -8.54
N GLU A 139 9.10 -15.06 -8.29
CA GLU A 139 8.17 -16.06 -8.80
C GLU A 139 8.11 -16.01 -10.34
N VAL A 140 7.91 -17.17 -10.96
CA VAL A 140 7.83 -17.27 -12.43
C VAL A 140 6.40 -17.00 -12.88
N LEU A 141 6.17 -15.86 -13.51
CA LEU A 141 4.85 -15.42 -13.96
C LEU A 141 4.48 -16.07 -15.30
N GLY A 142 5.49 -16.36 -16.11
CA GLY A 142 5.31 -16.80 -17.47
C GLY A 142 6.60 -17.26 -18.14
N SER A 143 6.56 -17.32 -19.47
CA SER A 143 7.72 -17.68 -20.29
C SER A 143 7.83 -16.78 -21.51
N PHE A 144 9.07 -16.45 -21.85
CA PHE A 144 9.44 -15.86 -23.11
C PHE A 144 10.02 -16.96 -24.00
N CYS A 145 9.39 -17.23 -25.14
CA CYS A 145 9.71 -18.39 -25.95
C CYS A 145 9.76 -18.13 -27.46
N ALA A 146 10.52 -18.97 -28.14
CA ALA A 146 10.58 -19.11 -29.59
C ALA A 146 10.08 -20.52 -29.98
N ILE A 147 9.30 -20.62 -31.05
CA ILE A 147 8.78 -21.90 -31.55
C ILE A 147 8.94 -22.01 -33.06
N GLU A 148 9.00 -23.26 -33.54
CA GLU A 148 9.08 -23.62 -34.96
C GLU A 148 8.07 -24.70 -35.34
N ASP A 149 7.66 -24.69 -36.61
CA ASP A 149 6.85 -25.72 -37.26
C ASP A 149 7.67 -26.90 -37.82
N SER A 150 8.99 -26.84 -37.65
CA SER A 150 9.95 -27.84 -38.11
C SER A 150 11.05 -28.09 -37.07
N PRO A 151 11.73 -29.24 -37.13
CA PRO A 151 12.77 -29.54 -36.15
C PRO A 151 13.91 -28.52 -36.17
N GLN A 152 14.35 -28.11 -34.98
CA GLN A 152 15.37 -27.07 -34.82
C GLN A 152 16.36 -27.45 -33.71
N ASP A 153 17.65 -27.43 -34.02
CA ASP A 153 18.70 -27.60 -33.03
C ASP A 153 19.06 -26.24 -32.42
N TRP A 154 18.57 -25.99 -31.21
CA TRP A 154 18.79 -24.74 -30.49
C TRP A 154 20.24 -24.59 -30.02
N THR A 155 20.83 -23.41 -30.23
CA THR A 155 22.19 -23.08 -29.81
C THR A 155 22.22 -22.37 -28.46
N GLU A 156 23.38 -22.40 -27.79
CA GLU A 156 23.59 -21.63 -26.55
C GLU A 156 23.46 -20.11 -26.81
N ASP A 157 23.93 -19.61 -27.96
CA ASP A 157 23.78 -18.19 -28.34
C ASP A 157 22.29 -17.79 -28.47
N GLN A 158 21.45 -18.68 -29.01
CA GLN A 158 20.00 -18.45 -29.11
C GLN A 158 19.35 -18.43 -27.71
N LEU A 159 19.76 -19.33 -26.81
CA LEU A 159 19.33 -19.30 -25.42
C LEU A 159 19.74 -17.98 -24.74
N HIS A 160 21.00 -17.58 -24.86
CA HIS A 160 21.51 -16.35 -24.24
C HIS A 160 20.76 -15.13 -24.73
N ALA A 161 20.54 -15.01 -26.05
CA ALA A 161 19.77 -13.93 -26.61
C ALA A 161 18.33 -13.86 -26.06
N LEU A 162 17.67 -15.01 -25.94
CA LEU A 162 16.31 -15.07 -25.40
C LEU A 162 16.29 -14.75 -23.90
N HIS A 163 17.29 -15.22 -23.14
CA HIS A 163 17.44 -14.94 -21.72
C HIS A 163 17.70 -13.45 -21.44
N ASP A 164 18.60 -12.82 -22.18
CA ASP A 164 18.89 -11.38 -22.03
C ASP A 164 17.65 -10.52 -22.32
N LEU A 165 16.88 -10.88 -23.36
CA LEU A 165 15.61 -10.20 -23.66
C LEU A 165 14.56 -10.45 -22.58
N ALA A 166 14.49 -11.65 -22.00
CA ALA A 166 13.61 -11.93 -20.87
C ALA A 166 13.99 -11.08 -19.64
N GLN A 167 15.27 -10.92 -19.32
CA GLN A 167 15.72 -10.03 -18.24
C GLN A 167 15.31 -8.57 -18.49
N MET A 168 15.31 -8.11 -19.74
CA MET A 168 14.80 -6.77 -20.09
C MET A 168 13.29 -6.65 -19.84
N ILE A 169 12.52 -7.71 -20.12
CA ILE A 169 11.08 -7.77 -19.82
C ILE A 169 10.87 -7.74 -18.30
N GLU A 170 11.60 -8.56 -17.53
CA GLU A 170 11.54 -8.59 -16.07
C GLU A 170 11.85 -7.22 -15.46
N ALA A 171 12.88 -6.54 -15.94
CA ALA A 171 13.23 -5.19 -15.50
C ALA A 171 12.13 -4.16 -15.83
N ALA A 172 11.44 -4.30 -16.97
CA ALA A 172 10.32 -3.44 -17.33
C ALA A 172 9.12 -3.66 -16.40
N ILE A 173 8.79 -4.91 -16.08
CA ILE A 173 7.72 -5.26 -15.12
C ILE A 173 8.02 -4.66 -13.75
N GLN A 174 9.24 -4.84 -13.25
CA GLN A 174 9.67 -4.28 -11.97
C GLN A 174 9.59 -2.74 -11.94
N LEU A 175 9.99 -2.08 -13.03
CA LEU A 175 9.92 -0.63 -13.13
C LEU A 175 8.47 -0.13 -13.10
N THR A 176 7.56 -0.75 -13.85
CA THR A 176 6.14 -0.36 -13.86
C THR A 176 5.53 -0.49 -12.48
N GLN A 177 5.75 -1.61 -11.79
CA GLN A 177 5.26 -1.84 -10.43
C GLN A 177 5.80 -0.82 -9.43
N ALA A 178 7.11 -0.52 -9.49
CA ALA A 178 7.72 0.50 -8.62
C ALA A 178 7.18 1.91 -8.89
N VAL A 179 6.83 2.23 -10.15
CA VAL A 179 6.20 3.50 -10.51
C VAL A 179 4.79 3.59 -9.96
N GLU A 180 4.00 2.53 -10.07
CA GLU A 180 2.63 2.46 -9.53
C GLU A 180 2.62 2.59 -8.01
N GLU A 181 3.47 1.84 -7.30
CA GLU A 181 3.61 1.94 -5.84
C GLU A 181 3.99 3.36 -5.42
N ARG A 182 4.95 3.98 -6.11
CA ARG A 182 5.35 5.36 -5.85
C ARG A 182 4.20 6.34 -6.10
N GLN A 183 3.39 6.13 -7.13
CA GLN A 183 2.25 6.98 -7.45
C GLN A 183 1.19 6.91 -6.36
N LEU A 184 0.91 5.72 -5.81
CA LEU A 184 0.01 5.55 -4.66
C LEU A 184 0.48 6.37 -3.46
N ILE A 185 1.78 6.32 -3.14
CA ILE A 185 2.37 7.13 -2.06
C ILE A 185 2.20 8.62 -2.34
N VAL A 186 2.44 9.07 -3.58
CA VAL A 186 2.27 10.47 -3.96
C VAL A 186 0.82 10.93 -3.83
N ASP A 187 -0.14 10.10 -4.22
CA ASP A 187 -1.56 10.41 -4.14
C ASP A 187 -2.03 10.51 -2.69
N GLU A 188 -1.56 9.61 -1.83
CA GLU A 188 -1.83 9.66 -0.39
C GLU A 188 -1.19 10.90 0.27
N LEU A 189 0.04 11.25 -0.09
CA LEU A 189 0.68 12.50 0.36
C LEU A 189 -0.12 13.73 -0.08
N ASN A 190 -0.58 13.78 -1.33
CA ASN A 190 -1.38 14.88 -1.85
C ASN A 190 -2.72 15.01 -1.10
N HIS A 191 -3.36 13.87 -0.81
CA HIS A 191 -4.58 13.82 -0.01
C HIS A 191 -4.33 14.39 1.40
N ARG A 192 -3.22 14.00 2.06
CA ARG A 192 -2.83 14.53 3.37
C ARG A 192 -2.55 16.03 3.35
N VAL A 193 -1.81 16.50 2.36
CA VAL A 193 -1.52 17.94 2.17
C VAL A 193 -2.81 18.74 2.02
N LYS A 194 -3.78 18.24 1.23
CA LYS A 194 -5.09 18.88 1.08
C LYS A 194 -5.86 18.93 2.41
N ASN A 195 -5.78 17.88 3.23
CA ASN A 195 -6.40 17.86 4.55
C ASN A 195 -5.77 18.89 5.49
N LEU A 196 -4.43 19.03 5.50
CA LEU A 196 -3.73 20.07 6.26
C LEU A 196 -4.14 21.48 5.82
N PHE A 197 -4.26 21.74 4.52
CA PHE A 197 -4.71 23.04 4.03
C PHE A 197 -6.16 23.36 4.44
N THR A 198 -7.02 22.35 4.47
CA THR A 198 -8.39 22.49 5.00
C THR A 198 -8.37 22.94 6.47
N VAL A 199 -7.55 22.30 7.30
CA VAL A 199 -7.37 22.65 8.71
C VAL A 199 -6.85 24.08 8.87
N VAL A 200 -5.76 24.43 8.17
CA VAL A 200 -5.17 25.79 8.23
C VAL A 200 -6.17 26.86 7.77
N SER A 201 -6.93 26.59 6.71
CA SER A 201 -7.97 27.52 6.23
C SER A 201 -9.09 27.71 7.25
N GLY A 202 -9.46 26.63 7.97
CA GLY A 202 -10.34 26.70 9.13
C GLY A 202 -9.76 27.56 10.23
N MET A 203 -8.48 27.36 10.56
CA MET A 203 -7.76 28.14 11.58
C MET A 203 -7.77 29.63 11.27
N ILE A 204 -7.50 30.05 10.03
CA ILE A 204 -7.52 31.45 9.62
C ILE A 204 -8.91 32.08 9.85
N ARG A 205 -9.97 31.38 9.44
CA ARG A 205 -11.35 31.88 9.54
C ARG A 205 -11.77 32.08 10.99
N ILE A 206 -11.32 31.21 11.88
CA ILE A 206 -11.64 31.27 13.32
C ILE A 206 -10.80 32.35 14.01
N SER A 207 -9.49 32.36 13.77
CA SER A 207 -8.55 33.33 14.37
C SER A 207 -8.93 34.78 14.08
N ARG A 208 -9.48 35.04 12.89
CA ARG A 208 -9.98 36.39 12.52
C ARG A 208 -11.07 36.92 13.45
N ARG A 209 -11.84 36.06 14.12
CA ARG A 209 -12.90 36.49 15.05
C ARG A 209 -12.39 36.84 16.44
N GLU A 210 -11.18 36.38 16.77
CA GLU A 210 -10.56 36.54 18.09
C GLU A 210 -9.51 37.65 18.11
N ALA A 211 -8.93 37.95 16.96
CA ALA A 211 -7.89 38.95 16.85
C ALA A 211 -8.43 40.37 17.00
N GLU A 212 -7.79 41.14 17.87
CA GLU A 212 -8.07 42.56 18.08
C GLU A 212 -7.48 43.43 16.97
N ASP A 213 -6.30 43.05 16.47
CA ASP A 213 -5.60 43.70 15.36
C ASP A 213 -4.83 42.68 14.49
N ALA A 214 -4.16 43.17 13.45
CA ALA A 214 -3.41 42.33 12.52
C ALA A 214 -2.17 41.67 13.16
N THR A 215 -1.54 42.31 14.14
CA THR A 215 -0.37 41.78 14.85
C THR A 215 -0.79 40.62 15.74
N HIS A 216 -1.86 40.81 16.52
CA HIS A 216 -2.45 39.77 17.35
C HIS A 216 -2.94 38.57 16.50
N LEU A 217 -3.52 38.83 15.32
CA LEU A 217 -3.89 37.76 14.37
C LEU A 217 -2.66 36.96 13.92
N ALA A 218 -1.56 37.64 13.57
CA ALA A 218 -0.34 36.98 13.11
C ALA A 218 0.27 36.11 14.22
N GLU A 219 0.31 36.60 15.45
CA GLU A 219 0.80 35.85 16.62
C GLU A 219 -0.07 34.61 16.91
N ILE A 220 -1.40 34.76 16.88
CA ILE A 220 -2.34 33.64 17.04
C ILE A 220 -2.10 32.58 15.97
N LEU A 221 -1.96 32.98 14.70
CA LEU A 221 -1.75 32.06 13.58
C LEU A 221 -0.40 31.37 13.65
N GLN A 222 0.68 32.09 13.98
CA GLN A 222 2.02 31.51 14.14
C GLN A 222 2.04 30.43 15.23
N ASN A 223 1.46 30.74 16.40
CA ASN A 223 1.37 29.78 17.50
C ASN A 223 0.58 28.52 17.10
N ARG A 224 -0.54 28.69 16.39
CA ARG A 224 -1.38 27.56 15.92
C ARG A 224 -0.71 26.72 14.84
N VAL A 225 0.00 27.34 13.91
CA VAL A 225 0.76 26.62 12.87
C VAL A 225 1.94 25.86 13.49
N GLN A 226 2.65 26.44 14.46
CA GLN A 226 3.72 25.74 15.19
C GLN A 226 3.20 24.55 15.99
N ALA A 227 2.07 24.70 16.67
CA ALA A 227 1.37 23.63 17.36
C ALA A 227 1.03 22.46 16.42
N LEU A 228 0.40 22.76 15.28
CA LEU A 228 0.08 21.79 14.24
C LEU A 228 1.34 21.10 13.68
N SER A 229 2.40 21.86 13.42
CA SER A 229 3.69 21.33 12.95
C SER A 229 4.30 20.37 13.97
N ARG A 230 4.21 20.69 15.28
CA ARG A 230 4.76 19.84 16.34
C ARG A 230 3.94 18.56 16.50
N ALA A 231 2.62 18.64 16.46
CA ALA A 231 1.76 17.45 16.42
C ALA A 231 2.09 16.55 15.22
N HIS A 232 2.25 17.12 14.02
CA HIS A 232 2.59 16.34 12.82
C HIS A 232 3.99 15.70 12.89
N GLN A 233 4.98 16.38 13.49
CA GLN A 233 6.33 15.81 13.68
C GLN A 233 6.36 14.66 14.68
N LEU A 234 5.52 14.70 15.70
CA LEU A 234 5.47 13.69 16.76
C LEU A 234 4.80 12.40 16.29
N ILE A 235 3.87 12.48 15.33
CA ILE A 235 3.19 11.31 14.75
C ILE A 235 4.01 10.68 13.62
N ALA A 236 4.83 11.45 12.90
CA ALA A 236 5.57 10.98 11.73
C ALA A 236 6.48 9.74 11.96
N PRO A 237 7.13 9.53 13.12
CA PRO A 237 7.90 8.32 13.40
C PRO A 237 7.04 7.09 13.69
N ALA A 238 5.94 7.23 14.45
CA ALA A 238 4.99 6.15 14.74
C ALA A 238 4.41 5.55 13.44
N MET A 239 4.26 6.39 12.42
CA MET A 239 3.70 6.01 11.12
C MET A 239 4.70 5.31 10.19
N ARG A 240 6.00 5.32 10.50
CA ARG A 240 7.04 4.67 9.68
C ARG A 240 7.21 3.17 9.98
N GLY A 241 6.62 2.68 11.07
CA GLY A 241 6.63 1.25 11.43
C GLY A 241 5.73 0.37 10.56
N ALA A 242 4.83 0.98 9.76
CA ALA A 242 3.89 0.30 8.87
C ALA A 242 4.56 -0.15 7.56
N GLN A 243 5.59 -1.00 7.66
CA GLN A 243 6.27 -1.56 6.49
C GLN A 243 5.50 -2.74 5.85
N ASP A 244 4.44 -3.24 6.47
CA ASP A 244 3.82 -4.53 6.08
C ASP A 244 2.37 -4.43 5.56
N GLY A 245 1.97 -3.30 4.97
CA GLY A 245 0.67 -3.17 4.29
C GLY A 245 -0.57 -3.11 5.21
N GLU A 246 -0.40 -3.28 6.52
CA GLU A 246 -1.37 -2.89 7.53
C GLU A 246 -1.24 -1.38 7.76
N GLY A 247 -2.35 -0.64 7.67
CA GLY A 247 -2.38 0.81 7.77
C GLY A 247 -1.61 1.32 9.00
N ALA A 248 -0.99 2.49 8.88
CA ALA A 248 -0.18 3.04 9.97
C ALA A 248 -1.03 3.30 11.21
N GLN A 249 -0.88 2.42 12.20
CA GLN A 249 -1.57 2.50 13.48
C GLN A 249 -0.68 3.17 14.54
N VAL A 250 -1.30 3.99 15.38
CA VAL A 250 -0.67 4.72 16.48
C VAL A 250 -1.32 4.29 17.79
N ASP A 251 -0.50 3.91 18.77
CA ASP A 251 -0.99 3.62 20.12
C ASP A 251 -1.49 4.91 20.79
N LEU A 252 -2.72 4.87 21.33
CA LEU A 252 -3.35 6.03 21.95
C LEU A 252 -2.61 6.50 23.20
N ALA A 253 -2.07 5.60 24.03
CA ALA A 253 -1.36 5.98 25.24
C ALA A 253 -0.06 6.72 24.88
N GLU A 254 0.69 6.20 23.91
CA GLU A 254 1.89 6.88 23.39
C GLU A 254 1.54 8.26 22.82
N LEU A 255 0.44 8.37 22.07
CA LEU A 255 -0.01 9.65 21.52
C LEU A 255 -0.32 10.67 22.62
N VAL A 256 -1.02 10.27 23.68
CA VAL A 256 -1.35 11.14 24.82
C VAL A 256 -0.08 11.59 25.54
N ASP A 257 0.82 10.67 25.86
CA ASP A 257 2.07 10.96 26.57
C ASP A 257 2.91 11.98 25.80
N VAL A 258 3.11 11.74 24.51
CA VAL A 258 3.91 12.60 23.63
C VAL A 258 3.35 14.02 23.53
N LEU A 259 2.03 14.18 23.58
CA LEU A 259 1.37 15.48 23.43
C LEU A 259 1.18 16.25 24.74
N VAL A 260 0.99 15.54 25.85
CA VAL A 260 0.63 16.14 27.15
C VAL A 260 1.85 16.32 28.07
N GLU A 261 2.81 15.38 28.06
CA GLU A 261 3.99 15.43 28.95
C GLU A 261 4.79 16.76 28.85
N PRO A 262 4.96 17.40 27.68
CA PRO A 262 5.67 18.69 27.60
C PRO A 262 5.05 19.83 28.41
N TYR A 263 3.79 19.72 28.82
CA TYR A 263 3.07 20.74 29.60
C TYR A 263 3.17 20.52 31.11
N LYS A 264 3.74 19.40 31.54
CA LYS A 264 3.92 19.07 32.96
C LYS A 264 5.07 19.85 33.56
N SER A 265 4.78 20.57 34.64
CA SER A 265 5.75 21.41 35.35
C SER A 265 5.66 21.27 36.87
N GLY A 266 5.49 20.04 37.35
CA GLY A 266 5.36 19.71 38.78
C GLY A 266 3.97 19.18 39.18
N GLN A 267 2.99 19.27 38.27
CA GLN A 267 1.63 18.75 38.44
C GLN A 267 1.55 17.22 38.35
N SER A 268 0.47 16.66 38.89
CA SER A 268 0.16 15.23 38.78
C SER A 268 -0.55 14.93 37.47
N LEU A 269 0.02 14.04 36.64
CA LEU A 269 -0.59 13.52 35.42
C LEU A 269 -0.84 12.02 35.58
N THR A 270 -2.07 11.57 35.37
CA THR A 270 -2.45 10.15 35.31
C THR A 270 -3.04 9.86 33.94
N VAL A 271 -2.48 8.88 33.25
CA VAL A 271 -2.93 8.40 31.93
C VAL A 271 -3.17 6.89 32.07
N ASP A 272 -4.40 6.43 31.82
CA ASP A 272 -4.74 5.00 31.96
C ASP A 272 -5.90 4.58 31.06
N GLY A 273 -5.84 3.36 30.53
CA GLY A 273 -6.86 2.79 29.64
C GLY A 273 -6.38 1.51 28.94
N PRO A 274 -7.29 0.77 28.27
CA PRO A 274 -6.92 -0.42 27.52
C PRO A 274 -6.03 -0.07 26.31
N ALA A 275 -5.20 -1.01 25.87
CA ALA A 275 -4.42 -0.86 24.64
C ALA A 275 -5.37 -0.60 23.46
N GLN A 276 -5.13 0.49 22.73
CA GLN A 276 -5.94 0.90 21.60
C GLN A 276 -5.05 1.50 20.52
N GLU A 277 -5.17 0.93 19.33
CA GLU A 277 -4.56 1.45 18.11
C GLU A 277 -5.53 2.34 17.35
N ILE A 278 -5.00 3.42 16.79
CA ILE A 278 -5.77 4.42 16.04
C ILE A 278 -5.13 4.59 14.67
N GLY A 279 -5.96 4.58 13.63
CA GLY A 279 -5.55 4.83 12.26
C GLY A 279 -4.90 6.20 12.10
N ALA A 280 -4.01 6.31 11.13
CA ALA A 280 -3.21 7.48 10.81
C ALA A 280 -4.00 8.79 10.76
N LYS A 281 -5.15 8.74 10.08
CA LYS A 281 -6.03 9.89 9.89
C LYS A 281 -6.66 10.32 11.20
N ALA A 282 -7.17 9.36 11.97
CA ALA A 282 -7.81 9.62 13.24
C ALA A 282 -6.81 10.11 14.29
N ALA A 283 -5.60 9.55 14.31
CA ALA A 283 -4.51 9.98 15.18
C ALA A 283 -4.15 11.46 14.96
N THR A 284 -4.12 11.93 13.71
CA THR A 284 -3.85 13.34 13.39
C THR A 284 -4.94 14.27 13.96
N SER A 285 -6.22 13.90 13.78
CA SER A 285 -7.35 14.67 14.28
C SER A 285 -7.39 14.68 15.82
N LEU A 286 -7.15 13.54 16.45
CA LEU A 286 -7.11 13.40 17.90
C LEU A 286 -5.90 14.14 18.50
N ALA A 287 -4.75 14.13 17.83
CA ALA A 287 -3.58 14.86 18.27
C ALA A 287 -3.82 16.38 18.35
N LEU A 288 -4.54 16.93 17.37
CA LEU A 288 -4.93 18.34 17.39
C LEU A 288 -5.86 18.64 18.57
N ALA A 289 -6.81 17.74 18.85
CA ALA A 289 -7.71 17.88 19.98
C ALA A 289 -6.97 17.81 21.32
N LEU A 290 -6.13 16.78 21.53
CA LEU A 290 -5.35 16.59 22.75
C LEU A 290 -4.35 17.74 22.99
N HIS A 291 -3.70 18.24 21.94
CA HIS A 291 -2.80 19.38 22.05
C HIS A 291 -3.52 20.66 22.50
N GLU A 292 -4.73 20.89 21.97
CA GLU A 292 -5.57 22.01 22.39
C GLU A 292 -6.07 21.84 23.82
N MET A 293 -6.42 20.62 24.23
CA MET A 293 -6.76 20.30 25.62
C MET A 293 -5.60 20.60 26.58
N ALA A 294 -4.39 20.12 26.26
CA ALA A 294 -3.20 20.35 27.06
C ALA A 294 -2.84 21.85 27.16
N THR A 295 -2.95 22.58 26.04
CA THR A 295 -2.72 24.03 26.01
C THR A 295 -3.75 24.78 26.86
N ASN A 296 -5.02 24.39 26.82
CA ASN A 296 -6.07 25.00 27.63
C ASN A 296 -5.88 24.71 29.12
N SER A 297 -5.51 23.47 29.47
CA SER A 297 -5.20 23.12 30.85
C SER A 297 -4.02 23.93 31.40
N SER A 298 -2.97 24.13 30.60
CA SER A 298 -1.81 24.94 31.01
C SER A 298 -2.14 26.43 31.21
N LYS A 299 -3.06 26.98 30.40
CA LYS A 299 -3.42 28.41 30.47
C LYS A 299 -4.47 28.73 31.51
N TYR A 300 -5.45 27.84 31.67
CA TYR A 300 -6.70 28.14 32.38
C TYR A 300 -7.06 27.07 33.42
N GLY A 301 -6.39 25.93 33.43
CA GLY A 301 -6.80 24.74 34.17
C GLY A 301 -5.73 24.14 35.06
N ALA A 302 -5.81 22.82 35.27
CA ALA A 302 -4.99 22.09 36.24
C ALA A 302 -3.49 22.17 35.93
N MET A 303 -3.08 22.11 34.67
CA MET A 303 -1.65 22.14 34.31
C MET A 303 -1.00 23.53 34.48
N GLY A 304 -1.79 24.57 34.77
CA GLY A 304 -1.31 25.92 35.05
C GLY A 304 -1.11 26.24 36.53
N VAL A 305 -1.49 25.34 37.45
CA VAL A 305 -1.43 25.56 38.91
C VAL A 305 -0.55 24.51 39.59
N ASP A 306 0.18 24.88 40.64
CA ASP A 306 1.22 24.02 41.24
C ASP A 306 0.69 22.68 41.82
N ASP A 307 -0.54 22.66 42.36
CA ASP A 307 -1.18 21.46 42.94
C ASP A 307 -2.29 20.91 42.05
N GLY A 308 -2.24 21.22 40.75
CA GLY A 308 -3.20 20.73 39.78
C GLY A 308 -3.00 19.25 39.45
N LYS A 309 -4.11 18.57 39.16
CA LYS A 309 -4.10 17.18 38.72
C LYS A 309 -4.86 17.02 37.43
N LEU A 310 -4.25 16.33 36.48
CA LEU A 310 -4.84 15.96 35.22
C LEU A 310 -4.96 14.43 35.16
N HIS A 311 -6.18 13.98 34.90
CA HIS A 311 -6.54 12.59 34.76
C HIS A 311 -7.09 12.37 33.35
N ILE A 312 -6.46 11.49 32.59
CA ILE A 312 -6.86 11.10 31.24
C ILE A 312 -7.15 9.61 31.28
N PHE A 313 -8.42 9.25 31.13
CA PHE A 313 -8.85 7.87 31.14
C PHE A 313 -9.58 7.53 29.85
N TRP A 314 -9.44 6.32 29.34
CA TRP A 314 -10.35 5.84 28.29
C TRP A 314 -10.84 4.42 28.53
N THR A 315 -12.00 4.15 27.94
CA THR A 315 -12.59 2.82 27.88
C THR A 315 -13.03 2.53 26.46
N VAL A 316 -13.05 1.26 26.09
CA VAL A 316 -13.45 0.80 24.75
C VAL A 316 -14.57 -0.21 24.90
N ASN A 317 -15.62 -0.05 24.11
CA ASN A 317 -16.69 -1.02 23.95
C ASN A 317 -16.88 -1.36 22.46
N ASP A 318 -17.82 -2.25 22.14
CA ASP A 318 -18.05 -2.75 20.77
C ASP A 318 -18.39 -1.67 19.73
N ALA A 319 -18.76 -0.45 20.15
CA ALA A 319 -19.20 0.62 19.25
C ALA A 319 -18.31 1.86 19.30
N ALA A 320 -17.68 2.16 20.43
CA ALA A 320 -16.99 3.43 20.63
C ALA A 320 -15.86 3.37 21.66
N LEU A 321 -14.88 4.24 21.46
CA LEU A 321 -13.93 4.66 22.47
C LEU A 321 -14.48 5.87 23.22
N ILE A 322 -14.42 5.83 24.55
CA ILE A 322 -14.83 6.93 25.42
C ILE A 322 -13.59 7.44 26.14
N LEU A 323 -13.16 8.66 25.81
CA LEU A 323 -12.04 9.35 26.45
C LEU A 323 -12.57 10.40 27.42
N ASP A 324 -12.23 10.25 28.70
CA ASP A 324 -12.53 11.17 29.78
C ASP A 324 -11.28 11.97 30.14
N TRP A 325 -11.33 13.29 29.93
CA TRP A 325 -10.34 14.27 30.38
C TRP A 325 -10.87 14.97 31.62
N HIS A 326 -10.17 14.85 32.74
CA HIS A 326 -10.59 15.37 34.03
C HIS A 326 -9.48 16.18 34.71
N GLU A 327 -9.77 17.44 34.98
CA GLU A 327 -8.88 18.40 35.61
C GLU A 327 -9.36 18.73 37.03
N GLU A 328 -8.51 18.51 38.02
CA GLU A 328 -8.73 18.91 39.42
C GLU A 328 -7.78 20.06 39.80
N GLY A 329 -8.31 21.05 40.50
CA GLY A 329 -7.56 22.25 40.90
C GLY A 329 -8.45 23.48 40.76
N ARG A 330 -8.14 24.58 41.47
CA ARG A 330 -8.97 25.80 41.39
C ARG A 330 -8.85 26.42 39.99
N VAL A 331 -9.71 25.98 39.08
CA VAL A 331 -9.92 26.57 37.76
C VAL A 331 -10.56 27.93 38.02
N GLU A 332 -9.90 29.02 37.66
CA GLU A 332 -10.62 30.30 37.57
C GLU A 332 -11.74 30.09 36.55
N GLN A 333 -13.00 30.08 37.01
CA GLN A 333 -14.13 30.08 36.10
C GLN A 333 -13.96 31.29 35.18
N ALA A 334 -13.60 31.04 33.94
CA ALA A 334 -13.80 32.00 32.87
C ALA A 334 -15.31 32.14 32.67
N LYS A 335 -15.96 32.94 33.53
CA LYS A 335 -17.37 33.31 33.43
C LYS A 335 -17.60 33.84 32.02
N GLY A 336 -18.24 33.03 31.18
CA GLY A 336 -18.61 33.41 29.82
C GLY A 336 -17.44 33.53 28.85
N ALA A 337 -16.44 32.65 28.90
CA ALA A 337 -15.51 32.54 27.78
C ALA A 337 -16.32 32.26 26.49
N PRO A 338 -16.23 33.13 25.47
CA PRO A 338 -16.95 32.91 24.23
C PRO A 338 -16.52 31.58 23.61
N SER A 339 -17.31 31.09 22.65
CA SER A 339 -16.96 30.00 21.75
C SER A 339 -15.64 30.31 21.01
N GLY A 340 -14.51 30.11 21.68
CA GLY A 340 -13.19 30.38 21.17
C GLY A 340 -12.75 29.29 20.21
N PHE A 341 -11.56 29.49 19.66
CA PHE A 341 -10.92 28.59 18.73
C PHE A 341 -10.73 27.21 19.30
N GLY A 342 -10.32 27.07 20.56
CA GLY A 342 -10.09 25.77 21.17
C GLY A 342 -11.31 24.87 21.13
N SER A 343 -12.44 25.41 21.61
CA SER A 343 -13.74 24.71 21.57
C SER A 343 -14.18 24.39 20.14
N ARG A 344 -13.85 25.24 19.16
CA ARG A 344 -14.24 25.04 17.75
C ARG A 344 -13.31 24.09 16.98
N LEU A 345 -12.02 24.08 17.31
CA LEU A 345 -11.05 23.12 16.80
C LEU A 345 -11.41 21.73 17.30
N LEU A 346 -11.71 21.59 18.59
CA LEU A 346 -12.24 20.36 19.17
C LEU A 346 -13.51 19.92 18.45
N GLN A 347 -14.43 20.83 18.15
CA GLN A 347 -15.63 20.50 17.40
C GLN A 347 -15.32 20.00 15.98
N ILE A 348 -14.44 20.67 15.23
CA ILE A 348 -14.07 20.27 13.87
C ILE A 348 -13.35 18.92 13.87
N SER A 349 -12.42 18.71 14.80
CA SER A 349 -11.65 17.47 14.90
C SER A 349 -12.52 16.31 15.38
N ILE A 350 -13.23 16.47 16.49
CA ILE A 350 -14.01 15.39 17.11
C ILE A 350 -15.30 15.13 16.34
N GLU A 351 -16.15 16.14 16.14
CA GLU A 351 -17.47 15.94 15.51
C GLU A 351 -17.36 15.88 13.98
N GLY A 352 -16.48 16.72 13.40
CA GLY A 352 -16.37 16.86 11.94
C GLY A 352 -15.50 15.80 11.26
N GLN A 353 -14.36 15.43 11.86
CA GLN A 353 -13.40 14.49 11.25
C GLN A 353 -13.53 13.07 11.80
N LEU A 354 -13.74 12.92 13.12
CA LEU A 354 -13.86 11.62 13.77
C LEU A 354 -15.31 11.12 13.91
N GLY A 355 -16.31 11.95 13.57
CA GLY A 355 -17.73 11.61 13.71
C GLY A 355 -18.18 11.37 15.15
N GLY A 356 -17.41 11.85 16.12
CA GLY A 356 -17.67 11.69 17.55
C GLY A 356 -18.53 12.77 18.16
N THR A 357 -18.71 12.69 19.48
CA THR A 357 -19.39 13.72 20.27
C THR A 357 -18.51 14.18 21.43
N MET A 358 -18.76 15.41 21.90
CA MET A 358 -18.05 16.01 23.01
C MET A 358 -19.03 16.59 24.03
N GLU A 359 -18.87 16.24 25.29
CA GLU A 359 -19.61 16.79 26.42
C GLU A 359 -18.64 17.48 27.39
N SER A 360 -19.03 18.60 27.99
CA SER A 360 -18.20 19.33 28.96
C SER A 360 -19.01 19.70 30.20
N THR A 361 -18.48 19.35 31.38
CA THR A 361 -19.04 19.71 32.68
C THR A 361 -18.01 20.51 33.47
N PHE A 362 -18.42 21.67 33.97
CA PHE A 362 -17.58 22.52 34.81
C PHE A 362 -18.05 22.39 36.25
N GLU A 363 -17.14 22.00 37.13
CA GLU A 363 -17.41 21.79 38.55
C GLU A 363 -16.74 22.91 39.37
N SER A 364 -17.02 23.00 40.66
CA SER A 364 -16.48 24.05 41.53
C SER A 364 -14.96 23.96 41.76
N ASP A 365 -14.40 22.78 41.50
CA ASP A 365 -13.04 22.35 41.78
C ASP A 365 -12.32 21.76 40.57
N GLY A 366 -12.90 21.92 39.36
CA GLY A 366 -12.36 21.27 38.18
C GLY A 366 -13.19 21.40 36.91
N MET A 367 -12.74 20.68 35.89
CA MET A 367 -13.40 20.56 34.59
C MET A 367 -13.29 19.14 34.10
N ARG A 368 -14.41 18.59 33.61
CA ARG A 368 -14.43 17.28 32.95
C ARG A 368 -14.94 17.44 31.53
N ARG A 369 -14.26 16.78 30.59
CA ARG A 369 -14.66 16.69 29.19
C ARG A 369 -14.64 15.24 28.76
N ARG A 370 -15.72 14.81 28.13
CA ARG A 370 -15.89 13.47 27.61
C ARG A 370 -15.98 13.50 26.11
N PHE A 371 -15.14 12.73 25.44
CA PHE A 371 -15.20 12.47 24.01
C PHE A 371 -15.71 11.05 23.77
N THR A 372 -16.72 10.91 22.91
CA THR A 372 -17.21 9.61 22.46
C THR A 372 -16.89 9.48 20.98
N LEU A 373 -15.97 8.56 20.64
CA LEU A 373 -15.43 8.38 19.30
C LEU A 373 -15.90 7.01 18.77
N PRO A 374 -16.70 6.95 17.69
CA PRO A 374 -17.08 5.69 17.07
C PRO A 374 -15.82 4.93 16.61
N LEU A 375 -15.75 3.62 16.86
CA LEU A 375 -14.57 2.82 16.43
C LEU A 375 -14.34 2.90 14.92
N VAL A 376 -15.41 2.92 14.13
CA VAL A 376 -15.37 3.13 12.67
C VAL A 376 -14.69 4.44 12.28
N GLY A 377 -14.75 5.47 13.13
CA GLY A 377 -14.07 6.75 12.91
C GLY A 377 -12.62 6.78 13.36
N LEU A 378 -12.14 5.71 14.03
CA LEU A 378 -10.77 5.54 14.49
C LEU A 378 -9.96 4.59 13.62
N GLU A 379 -10.60 3.85 12.73
CA GLU A 379 -9.99 3.01 11.70
C GLU A 379 -9.74 3.83 10.41
N ASP A 380 -8.74 3.45 9.61
CA ASP A 380 -8.40 4.14 8.35
C ASP A 380 -9.29 3.72 7.17
#